data_AF-A0A2D6CVE9-F1
#
_entry.id   AF-A0A2D6CVE9-F1
#
_cell.length_a   1.000
_cell.length_b   1.000
_cell.length_c   1.000
_cell.angle_alpha   90.00
_cell.angle_beta   90.00
_cell.angle_gamma   90.00
#
_symmetry.space_group_name_H-M   'P 1'
#
loop_
_entity.id
_entity.type
_entity.pdbx_description
1 polymer ?
#
loop_
_entity_poly.entity_id
_entity_poly.type
_entity_poly.pdbx_seq_one_letter_code
_entity_poly.pdbx_strand_id
1 'polypeptide(L)'
;MFVRRSDWVFDPPPANRNGKGDGGERVLPRLRLINRSSVDAESVVATFTTDDPSISVIDGEETYTSWPAGHARNICFTIDIDPAATDH
;
A
#
# COMPACT_ATOMS: atom_id res chain seq x y z
N MET A 1 -8.36 -12.18 12.53
CA MET A 1 -8.34 -10.71 12.35
C MET A 1 -7.03 -10.32 11.71
N PHE A 2 -7.05 -9.30 10.86
CA PHE A 2 -5.82 -8.76 10.28
C PHE A 2 -5.21 -7.71 11.20
N VAL A 3 -3.88 -7.74 11.34
CA VAL A 3 -3.14 -6.79 12.17
C VAL A 3 -2.00 -6.19 11.37
N ARG A 4 -1.90 -4.86 11.39
CA ARG A 4 -0.79 -4.13 10.79
C ARG A 4 0.52 -4.50 11.48
N ARG A 5 1.55 -4.81 10.68
CA ARG A 5 2.92 -5.06 11.15
C ARG A 5 3.84 -3.90 10.86
N SER A 6 3.75 -3.34 9.66
CA SER A 6 4.50 -2.17 9.22
C SER A 6 3.84 -1.56 8.00
N ASP A 7 4.15 -0.30 7.76
CA ASP A 7 3.75 0.48 6.60
C ASP A 7 4.90 1.41 6.25
N TRP A 8 5.15 1.61 4.96
CA TRP A 8 6.20 2.51 4.48
C TRP A 8 5.95 2.92 3.04
N VAL A 9 6.49 4.07 2.65
CA VAL A 9 6.55 4.48 1.24
C VAL A 9 7.78 3.83 0.62
N PHE A 10 7.58 2.99 -0.39
CA PHE A 10 8.67 2.54 -1.22
C PHE A 10 8.80 3.48 -2.41
N ASP A 11 9.90 4.19 -2.45
CA ASP A 11 10.19 5.28 -3.37
C ASP A 11 11.46 4.92 -4.18
N PRO A 12 11.34 4.03 -5.19
CA PRO A 12 12.44 3.70 -6.09
C PRO A 12 12.55 4.74 -7.23
N PRO A 13 13.68 4.75 -7.98
CA PRO A 13 13.80 5.58 -9.17
C PRO A 13 12.63 5.32 -10.13
N PRO A 14 12.10 6.35 -10.80
CA PRO A 14 12.72 7.68 -10.99
C PRO A 14 12.48 8.71 -9.88
N ALA A 15 11.76 8.37 -8.82
CA ALA A 15 11.55 9.28 -7.67
C ALA A 15 12.81 9.40 -6.80
N ASN A 16 12.79 10.30 -5.82
CA ASN A 16 14.01 10.84 -5.20
C ASN A 16 14.60 9.99 -4.05
N ARG A 17 13.94 8.90 -3.66
CA ARG A 17 14.37 7.95 -2.61
C ARG A 17 14.44 8.54 -1.20
N ASN A 18 13.67 9.57 -0.88
CA ASN A 18 13.58 10.10 0.48
C ASN A 18 12.56 9.35 1.35
N GLY A 19 11.78 8.43 0.76
CA GLY A 19 10.78 7.65 1.48
C GLY A 19 9.52 8.44 1.82
N LYS A 20 9.25 9.51 1.08
CA LYS A 20 8.02 10.30 1.10
C LYS A 20 7.36 10.27 -0.26
N GLY A 21 6.14 10.79 -0.31
CA GLY A 21 5.46 11.05 -1.55
C GLY A 21 5.56 12.53 -1.88
N ASP A 22 6.49 12.91 -2.77
CA ASP A 22 6.64 14.30 -3.18
C ASP A 22 5.86 14.60 -4.47
N GLY A 23 5.56 15.89 -4.68
CA GLY A 23 4.80 16.36 -5.83
C GLY A 23 5.43 15.92 -7.16
N GLY A 24 4.63 15.27 -8.01
CA GLY A 24 5.04 14.79 -9.33
C GLY A 24 5.71 13.42 -9.32
N GLU A 25 5.79 12.75 -8.16
CA GLU A 25 6.38 11.42 -8.05
C GLU A 25 5.35 10.30 -8.20
N ARG A 26 5.82 9.18 -8.73
CA ARG A 26 5.17 7.88 -8.59
C ARG A 26 5.78 7.14 -7.43
N VAL A 27 5.00 6.93 -6.38
CA VAL A 27 5.46 6.21 -5.19
C VAL A 27 4.65 4.96 -4.94
N LEU A 28 5.23 4.06 -4.16
CA LEU A 28 4.73 2.71 -3.99
C LEU A 28 4.43 2.45 -2.52
N PRO A 29 3.23 2.79 -2.01
CA PRO A 29 2.84 2.46 -0.65
C PRO A 29 2.93 0.95 -0.40
N ARG A 30 3.48 0.57 0.75
CA ARG A 30 3.61 -0.83 1.17
C ARG A 30 2.95 -1.02 2.51
N LEU A 31 2.15 -2.05 2.61
CA LEU A 31 1.50 -2.47 3.85
C LEU A 31 1.89 -3.90 4.17
N ARG A 32 2.50 -4.13 5.33
CA ARG A 32 2.69 -5.48 5.85
C ARG A 32 1.58 -5.80 6.84
N LEU A 33 0.80 -6.82 6.52
CA LEU A 33 -0.34 -7.26 7.30
C LEU A 33 -0.14 -8.72 7.72
N ILE A 34 -0.60 -9.10 8.92
CA ILE A 34 -0.63 -10.50 9.36
C ILE A 34 -2.07 -10.94 9.58
N ASN A 35 -2.41 -12.15 9.14
CA ASN A 35 -3.63 -12.79 9.58
C ASN A 35 -3.40 -13.39 10.99
N ARG A 36 -3.93 -12.78 12.04
CA ARG A 36 -3.85 -13.29 13.44
C ARG A 36 -5.08 -14.11 13.87
N SER A 37 -6.01 -14.48 12.99
CA SER A 37 -7.01 -15.48 13.39
C SER A 37 -6.39 -16.86 13.57
N SER A 38 -7.14 -17.75 14.19
CA SER A 38 -6.85 -19.18 14.29
C SER A 38 -7.16 -19.97 13.01
N VAL A 39 -7.70 -19.32 11.98
CA VAL A 39 -8.10 -19.94 10.71
C VAL A 39 -7.59 -19.11 9.52
N ASP A 40 -7.40 -19.81 8.40
CA ASP A 40 -7.06 -19.23 7.11
C ASP A 40 -8.21 -18.34 6.62
N ALA A 41 -7.85 -17.21 6.03
CA ALA A 41 -8.81 -16.34 5.35
C ALA A 41 -8.83 -16.70 3.86
N GLU A 42 -10.01 -16.75 3.26
CA GLU A 42 -10.19 -17.06 1.85
C GLU A 42 -10.74 -15.83 1.12
N SER A 43 -10.39 -15.70 -0.17
CA SER A 43 -10.85 -14.61 -1.05
C SER A 43 -10.64 -13.22 -0.46
N VAL A 44 -9.42 -12.93 0.00
CA VAL A 44 -9.06 -11.65 0.62
C VAL A 44 -8.80 -10.62 -0.47
N VAL A 45 -9.44 -9.46 -0.35
CA VAL A 45 -9.20 -8.28 -1.19
C VAL A 45 -8.70 -7.15 -0.29
N ALA A 46 -7.54 -6.59 -0.62
CA ALA A 46 -6.99 -5.42 0.03
C ALA A 46 -7.11 -4.22 -0.92
N THR A 47 -7.83 -3.18 -0.48
CA THR A 47 -8.06 -1.97 -1.28
C THR A 47 -7.40 -0.76 -0.62
N PHE A 48 -6.65 0.01 -1.41
CA PHE A 48 -6.12 1.32 -1.06
C PHE A 48 -7.02 2.41 -1.64
N THR A 49 -7.50 3.30 -0.79
CA THR A 49 -8.32 4.45 -1.15
C THR A 49 -7.79 5.69 -0.46
N THR A 50 -8.00 6.84 -1.06
CA THR A 50 -7.66 8.14 -0.49
C THR A 50 -8.77 9.13 -0.81
N ASP A 51 -8.99 10.08 0.09
CA ASP A 51 -9.83 11.26 -0.12
C ASP A 51 -9.03 12.49 -0.54
N ASP A 52 -7.70 12.38 -0.59
CA ASP A 52 -6.82 13.45 -1.04
C ASP A 52 -6.94 13.65 -2.56
N PRO A 53 -7.42 14.81 -3.03
CA PRO A 53 -7.63 15.07 -4.45
C PRO A 53 -6.34 15.17 -5.26
N SER A 54 -5.19 15.33 -4.60
CA SER A 54 -3.88 15.40 -5.25
C SER A 54 -3.23 14.02 -5.46
N ILE A 55 -3.84 12.95 -4.94
CA ILE A 55 -3.34 11.59 -5.07
C ILE A 55 -4.22 10.81 -6.05
N SER A 56 -3.60 10.28 -7.10
CA SER A 56 -4.23 9.35 -8.04
C SER A 56 -3.80 7.91 -7.74
N VAL A 57 -4.76 7.03 -7.44
CA VAL A 57 -4.50 5.60 -7.23
C VAL A 57 -4.39 4.90 -8.59
N ILE A 58 -3.20 4.41 -8.92
CA ILE A 58 -2.92 3.71 -10.18
C ILE A 58 -3.15 2.21 -10.03
N ASP A 59 -2.67 1.65 -8.93
CA ASP A 59 -2.89 0.26 -8.53
C ASP A 59 -3.19 0.21 -7.04
N GLY A 60 -4.46 0.00 -6.73
CA GLY A 60 -5.00 0.09 -5.38
C GLY A 60 -5.61 -1.21 -4.89
N GLU A 61 -5.57 -2.31 -5.66
CA GLU A 61 -6.24 -3.54 -5.28
C GLU A 61 -5.31 -4.76 -5.42
N GLU A 62 -5.19 -5.50 -4.33
CA GLU A 62 -4.43 -6.75 -4.28
C GLU A 62 -5.35 -7.88 -3.80
N THR A 63 -5.36 -8.98 -4.55
CA THR A 63 -6.25 -10.12 -4.28
C THR A 63 -5.45 -11.36 -3.88
N TYR A 64 -5.95 -12.08 -2.88
CA TYR A 64 -5.36 -13.33 -2.41
C TYR A 64 -6.45 -14.39 -2.29
N THR A 65 -6.30 -15.48 -3.04
CA THR A 65 -7.21 -16.64 -2.91
C THR A 65 -7.24 -17.16 -1.50
N SER A 66 -6.08 -17.27 -0.83
CA SER A 66 -6.00 -17.64 0.57
C SER A 66 -4.89 -16.89 1.31
N TRP A 67 -5.13 -16.66 2.60
CA TRP A 67 -4.22 -16.03 3.53
C TRP A 67 -4.13 -16.83 4.83
N PRO A 68 -3.11 -17.68 4.97
CA PRO A 68 -3.02 -18.59 6.10
C PRO A 68 -2.92 -17.91 7.47
N ALA A 69 -3.47 -18.56 8.49
CA ALA A 69 -3.36 -18.14 9.88
C ALA A 69 -1.89 -18.00 10.31
N GLY A 70 -1.55 -16.88 10.95
CA GLY A 70 -0.19 -16.57 11.39
C GLY A 70 0.75 -16.04 10.29
N HIS A 71 0.34 -16.05 9.02
CA HIS A 71 1.19 -15.57 7.93
C HIS A 71 1.07 -14.07 7.72
N ALA A 72 2.21 -13.42 7.56
CA ALA A 72 2.30 -12.03 7.13
C ALA A 72 2.58 -11.95 5.63
N ARG A 73 1.96 -10.98 4.95
CA ARG A 73 2.26 -10.64 3.54
C ARG A 73 2.52 -9.15 3.43
N ASN A 74 3.32 -8.79 2.43
CA ASN A 74 3.45 -7.42 1.96
C ASN A 74 2.43 -7.21 0.85
N ILE A 75 1.65 -6.14 0.98
CA ILE A 75 0.69 -5.67 -0.01
C ILE A 75 1.33 -4.48 -0.69
N CYS A 76 1.23 -4.43 -2.02
CA CYS A 76 1.90 -3.46 -2.86
C CYS A 76 0.86 -2.60 -3.59
N PHE A 77 0.92 -1.29 -3.39
CA PHE A 77 0.10 -0.34 -4.13
C PHE A 77 0.98 0.61 -4.95
N THR A 78 0.36 1.31 -5.88
CA THR A 78 0.98 2.34 -6.73
C THR A 78 0.10 3.57 -6.78
N ILE A 79 0.67 4.73 -6.48
CA ILE A 79 -0.01 6.02 -6.57
C ILE A 79 0.86 7.03 -7.33
N ASP A 80 0.21 8.00 -7.96
CA ASP A 80 0.83 9.20 -8.51
C ASP A 80 0.41 10.40 -7.67
N ILE A 81 1.34 11.32 -7.44
CA ILE A 81 1.12 12.55 -6.66
C ILE A 81 1.16 13.73 -7.63
N ASP A 82 0.14 14.59 -7.55
CA ASP A 82 0.03 15.78 -8.39
C ASP A 82 1.31 16.64 -8.27
N PRO A 83 1.92 17.10 -9.38
CA PRO A 83 3.07 18.02 -9.33
C PRO A 83 2.86 19.32 -8.54
N ALA A 84 1.61 19.76 -8.40
CA ALA A 84 1.24 20.95 -7.63
C ALA A 84 0.98 20.66 -6.15
N ALA A 85 1.03 19.39 -5.74
CA ALA A 85 0.97 19.01 -4.34
C ALA A 85 2.13 19.65 -3.55
N THR A 86 1.81 20.10 -2.34
CA THR A 86 2.85 20.35 -1.33
C THR A 86 3.06 19.05 -0.55
N ASP A 87 4.29 18.76 -0.11
CA ASP A 87 4.66 17.49 0.55
C ASP A 87 3.55 16.94 1.47
N HIS A 88 3.15 15.67 1.24
CA HIS A 88 2.14 14.95 2.02
C HIS A 88 2.75 14.13 3.17
#